data_AF-A0A6L6UBX8-F1
#
_entry.id   AF-A0A6L6UBX8-F1
#
_cell.length_a   1.000
_cell.length_b   1.000
_cell.length_c   1.000
_cell.angle_alpha   90.00
_cell.angle_beta   90.00
_cell.angle_gamma   90.00
#
_symmetry.space_group_name_H-M   'P 1'
#
loop_
_entity.id
_entity.type
_entity.pdbx_description
1 polymer ?
#
loop_
_entity_poly.entity_id
_entity_poly.type
_entity_poly.pdbx_seq_one_letter_code
_entity_poly.pdbx_strand_id
1 'polypeptide(L)' 'GWDGTYNGSLMPTSDYWFTVEYDEPGTDIRKEFKAHFTLKR' A
#
# COMPACT_ATOMS: atom_id res chain seq x y z
N GLY A 1 -0.95 -2.46 11.72
CA GLY A 1 0.34 -2.62 11.02
C GLY A 1 0.28 -3.91 10.26
N TRP A 2 0.85 -3.97 9.07
CA TRP A 2 0.98 -5.22 8.33
C TRP A 2 1.95 -6.16 9.06
N ASP A 3 1.63 -7.45 9.15
CA ASP A 3 2.43 -8.47 9.84
C ASP A 3 3.62 -9.00 9.02
N GLY A 4 3.82 -8.43 7.83
CA GLY A 4 4.93 -8.76 6.93
C GLY A 4 4.71 -10.01 6.09
N THR A 5 3.48 -10.52 6.02
CA THR A 5 3.14 -11.68 5.19
C THR A 5 2.38 -11.26 3.92
N TYR A 6 2.86 -11.68 2.75
CA TYR A 6 2.16 -11.51 1.47
C TYR A 6 1.89 -12.87 0.86
N ASN A 7 0.62 -13.17 0.60
CA ASN A 7 0.18 -14.44 0.02
C ASN A 7 0.72 -15.69 0.77
N GLY A 8 0.82 -15.60 2.11
CA GLY A 8 1.35 -16.66 2.97
C GLY A 8 2.88 -16.74 3.06
N SER A 9 3.62 -15.90 2.33
CA SER A 9 5.08 -15.83 2.42
C SER A 9 5.55 -14.63 3.22
N LEU A 10 6.58 -14.82 4.04
CA LEU A 10 7.30 -13.73 4.70
C LEU A 10 7.98 -12.86 3.65
N MET A 11 7.68 -11.57 3.70
CA MET A 11 8.27 -10.58 2.81
C MET A 11 9.58 -10.08 3.42
N PRO A 12 10.61 -9.82 2.61
CA PRO A 12 11.87 -9.30 3.11
C PRO A 12 11.67 -7.96 3.81
N THR A 13 12.41 -7.68 4.88
CA THR A 13 12.46 -6.34 5.47
C THR A 13 13.06 -5.36 4.46
N SER A 14 12.21 -4.58 3.82
CA SER A 14 12.52 -3.65 2.75
C SER A 14 11.51 -2.50 2.74
N ASP A 15 11.74 -1.54 1.85
CA ASP A 15 10.80 -0.46 1.56
C ASP A 15 9.78 -0.94 0.53
N TYR A 16 8.50 -0.69 0.80
CA TYR A 16 7.38 -1.10 -0.04
C TYR A 16 6.57 0.12 -0.44
N TRP A 17 6.37 0.28 -1.74
CA TRP A 17 5.54 1.33 -2.32
C TRP A 17 4.18 0.76 -2.70
N PHE A 18 3.12 1.52 -2.45
CA PHE A 18 1.78 1.18 -2.88
C PHE A 18 1.08 2.40 -3.49
N THR A 19 0.25 2.12 -4.48
CA THR A 19 -0.60 3.11 -5.15
C THR A 19 -2.04 2.65 -5.00
N VAL A 20 -2.91 3.56 -4.57
CA VAL A 20 -4.36 3.35 -4.49
C VAL A 20 -5.02 4.32 -5.45
N GLU A 21 -5.71 3.77 -6.45
CA GLU A 21 -6.63 4.54 -7.26
C GLU A 21 -8.02 4.44 -6.62
N TYR A 22 -8.65 5.58 -6.35
CA TYR A 22 -10.00 5.63 -5.81
C TYR A 22 -10.80 6.75 -6.49
N ASP A 23 -12.09 6.48 -6.68
CA ASP A 23 -13.05 7.50 -7.10
C ASP A 23 -13.46 8.31 -5.85
N GLU A 24 -13.26 9.62 -5.87
CA GLU A 24 -13.61 10.46 -4.73
C GLU A 24 -15.14 10.51 -4.58
N PRO A 25 -15.71 10.16 -3.40
CA PRO A 25 -17.15 10.12 -3.27
C PRO A 25 -17.75 11.52 -3.39
N GLY A 26 -18.60 11.71 -4.42
CA GLY A 26 -19.32 12.96 -4.68
C GLY A 26 -18.70 13.86 -5.76
N THR A 27 -17.48 13.56 -6.19
CA THR A 27 -16.81 14.19 -7.32
C THR A 27 -16.37 13.04 -8.22
N ASP A 28 -16.96 12.86 -9.40
CA ASP A 28 -16.68 11.78 -10.37
C ASP A 28 -15.24 11.84 -10.94
N ILE A 29 -14.26 11.96 -10.05
CA ILE A 29 -12.86 12.29 -10.24
C ILE A 29 -12.07 11.12 -9.65
N ARG A 30 -11.30 10.47 -10.51
CA ARG A 30 -10.29 9.50 -10.08
C ARG A 30 -9.11 10.20 -9.44
N LYS A 31 -8.80 9.80 -8.22
CA LYS A 31 -7.59 10.21 -7.51
C LYS A 31 -6.66 9.02 -7.33
N GLU A 32 -5.38 9.33 -7.42
CA GLU A 32 -4.29 8.38 -7.21
C GLU A 32 -3.53 8.78 -5.95
N PHE A 33 -3.46 7.87 -4.98
CA PHE A 33 -2.71 8.05 -3.74
C PHE A 33 -1.50 7.13 -3.76
N LYS A 34 -0.30 7.72 -3.74
CA LYS A 34 0.98 7.00 -3.63
C LYS A 34 1.54 7.16 -2.23
N ALA A 35 1.90 6.05 -1.61
CA ALA A 35 2.61 6.05 -0.34
C ALA A 35 3.58 4.87 -0.26
N HIS A 36 4.40 4.85 0.78
CA HIS A 36 5.31 3.75 1.06
C HIS A 36 5.34 3.44 2.55
N PHE A 37 5.72 2.22 2.88
CA PHE A 37 6.00 1.81 4.25
C PHE A 37 7.24 0.90 4.25
N THR A 38 8.00 0.94 5.34
CA THR A 38 9.17 0.08 5.52
C THR A 38 8.83 -1.06 6.47
N LEU A 39 9.07 -2.30 6.06
CA LEU A 39 9.12 -3.41 7.00
C LEU A 39 10.48 -3.37 7.72
N LYS A 40 10.46 -3.04 9.01
CA LYS A 40 11.62 -3.17 9.91
C LYS A 40 11.45 -4.44 10.76
N ARG A 41 12.56 -5.12 11.02
CA ARG A 41 12.62 -6.32 11.87
C ARG A 41 12.71 -5.94 13.33
#